data_AF-A0A960U7R1-F1
#
_entry.id   AF-A0A960U7R1-F1
#
_cell.length_a   1.000
_cell.length_b   1.000
_cell.length_c   1.000
_cell.angle_alpha   90.00
_cell.angle_beta   90.00
_cell.angle_gamma   90.00
#
_symmetry.space_group_name_H-M   'P 1'
#
loop_
_entity.id
_entity.type
_entity.pdbx_description
1 polymer ?
#
loop_
_entity_poly.entity_id
_entity_poly.type
_entity_poly.pdbx_seq_one_letter_code
_entity_poly.pdbx_strand_id
1 'polypeptide(L)'
;MEENQFWEILQEAEENNALNIDVLVDNLSKRTISEIYSFEEILTDLLFKLDGPEYAKAVGYSEEDSFSVDSFLYSRVSTVEKGKKFYYSVIENPEQMPADTSEDLLYVAKDAYTQKTGKEDWEYSPKRLYETYFNREAWGKGKELSIKEFIER
;
A
#
# COMPACT_ATOMS: atom_id res chain seq x y z
N MET A 1 0.19 16.19 -4.29
CA MET A 1 -1.11 15.83 -4.91
C MET A 1 -2.08 15.51 -3.80
N GLU A 2 -3.37 15.65 -4.06
CA GLU A 2 -4.45 15.27 -3.13
C GLU A 2 -4.92 13.84 -3.40
N GLU A 3 -5.60 13.21 -2.44
CA GLU A 3 -6.07 11.82 -2.56
C GLU A 3 -6.97 11.57 -3.79
N ASN A 4 -7.82 12.54 -4.16
CA ASN A 4 -8.65 12.41 -5.36
C ASN A 4 -7.80 12.29 -6.64
N GLN A 5 -6.69 13.04 -6.72
CA GLN A 5 -5.79 12.98 -7.87
C GLN A 5 -5.04 11.65 -7.92
N PHE A 6 -4.67 11.09 -6.75
CA PHE A 6 -4.09 9.74 -6.66
C PHE A 6 -5.05 8.70 -7.28
N TRP A 7 -6.32 8.73 -6.90
CA TRP A 7 -7.32 7.80 -7.45
C TRP A 7 -7.57 8.00 -8.95
N GLU A 8 -7.59 9.26 -9.42
CA GLU A 8 -7.69 9.58 -10.85
C GLU A 8 -6.52 8.99 -11.65
N ILE A 9 -5.29 9.07 -11.13
CA ILE A 9 -4.09 8.51 -11.77
C ILE A 9 -4.18 6.98 -11.86
N LEU A 10 -4.65 6.29 -10.82
CA LEU A 10 -4.88 4.84 -10.85
C LEU A 10 -5.92 4.50 -11.92
N GLN A 11 -7.04 5.23 -11.95
CA GLN A 11 -8.12 5.02 -12.92
C GLN A 11 -7.67 5.25 -14.37
N GLU A 12 -6.83 6.27 -14.62
CA GLU A 12 -6.25 6.55 -15.94
C GLU A 12 -5.36 5.41 -16.46
N ALA A 13 -4.83 4.58 -15.56
CA ALA A 13 -3.99 3.43 -15.89
C ALA A 13 -4.76 2.10 -15.91
N GLU A 14 -6.08 2.09 -15.70
CA GLU A 14 -6.88 0.87 -15.79
C GLU A 14 -7.11 0.44 -17.24
N GLU A 15 -6.83 -0.84 -17.53
CA GLU A 15 -7.11 -1.48 -18.81
C GLU A 15 -7.76 -2.85 -18.58
N ASN A 16 -8.86 -3.16 -19.29
CA ASN A 16 -9.58 -4.43 -19.15
C ASN A 16 -10.03 -4.79 -17.71
N ASN A 17 -10.36 -3.79 -16.89
CA ASN A 17 -10.72 -3.92 -15.46
C ASN A 17 -9.56 -4.37 -14.54
N ALA A 18 -8.31 -4.14 -14.95
CA ALA A 18 -7.14 -4.32 -14.11
C ALA A 18 -6.22 -3.11 -14.23
N LEU A 19 -5.47 -2.82 -13.17
CA LEU A 19 -4.49 -1.74 -13.18
C LEU A 19 -3.29 -2.14 -14.06
N ASN A 20 -2.96 -1.31 -15.05
CA ASN A 20 -1.76 -1.49 -15.85
C ASN A 20 -0.60 -0.72 -15.20
N ILE A 21 0.30 -1.44 -14.55
CA ILE A 21 1.42 -0.88 -13.77
C ILE A 21 2.39 -0.11 -14.66
N ASP A 22 2.70 -0.60 -15.87
CA ASP A 22 3.59 0.09 -16.80
C ASP A 22 3.01 1.45 -17.23
N VAL A 23 1.71 1.50 -17.51
CA VAL A 23 0.99 2.74 -17.85
C VAL A 23 0.95 3.68 -16.65
N LEU A 24 0.74 3.16 -15.44
CA LEU A 24 0.75 3.93 -14.21
C LEU A 24 2.11 4.58 -13.96
N VAL A 25 3.20 3.82 -14.09
CA VAL A 25 4.57 4.31 -13.96
C VAL A 25 4.87 5.37 -15.03
N ASP A 26 4.50 5.12 -16.29
CA ASP A 26 4.70 6.08 -17.38
C ASP A 26 3.92 7.39 -17.13
N ASN A 27 2.66 7.31 -16.72
CA ASN A 27 1.83 8.47 -16.37
C ASN A 27 2.41 9.24 -15.18
N LEU A 28 2.84 8.56 -14.13
CA LEU A 28 3.39 9.17 -12.93
C LEU A 28 4.76 9.82 -13.19
N SER A 29 5.62 9.22 -14.03
CA SER A 29 6.95 9.75 -14.38
C SER A 29 6.91 11.12 -15.09
N LYS A 30 5.80 11.40 -15.80
CA LYS A 30 5.57 12.68 -16.49
C LYS A 30 5.22 13.82 -15.52
N ARG A 31 4.82 13.51 -14.29
CA ARG A 31 4.48 14.50 -13.24
C ARG A 31 5.72 15.07 -12.57
N THR A 32 5.56 16.07 -11.70
CA THR A 32 6.68 16.63 -10.95
C THR A 32 7.21 15.65 -9.90
N ILE A 33 8.49 15.76 -9.50
CA ILE A 33 9.06 14.91 -8.43
C ILE A 33 8.26 15.04 -7.13
N SER A 34 7.83 16.25 -6.79
CA SER A 34 6.99 16.49 -5.61
C SER A 34 5.64 15.76 -5.68
N GLU A 35 5.08 15.60 -6.88
CA GLU A 35 3.88 14.78 -7.08
C GLU A 35 4.20 13.29 -6.90
N ILE A 36 5.29 12.78 -7.47
CA ILE A 36 5.71 11.39 -7.26
C ILE A 36 5.86 11.07 -5.76
N TYR A 37 6.49 11.96 -4.99
CA TYR A 37 6.59 11.83 -3.54
C TYR A 37 5.24 11.91 -2.84
N SER A 38 4.34 12.78 -3.31
CA SER A 38 2.98 12.84 -2.75
C SER A 38 2.17 11.57 -3.06
N PHE A 39 2.40 10.93 -4.20
CA PHE A 39 1.78 9.65 -4.54
C PHE A 39 2.19 8.58 -3.53
N GLU A 40 3.49 8.50 -3.21
CA GLU A 40 4.03 7.58 -2.19
C GLU A 40 3.43 7.83 -0.80
N GLU A 41 3.31 9.10 -0.40
CA GLU A 41 2.66 9.49 0.87
C GLU A 41 1.22 9.01 0.94
N ILE A 42 0.44 9.20 -0.13
CA ILE A 42 -0.97 8.80 -0.17
C ILE A 42 -1.10 7.28 -0.16
N LEU A 43 -0.32 6.56 -0.98
CA LEU A 43 -0.32 5.10 -0.98
C LEU A 43 -0.03 4.56 0.42
N THR A 44 1.05 5.05 1.03
CA THR A 44 1.45 4.64 2.38
C THR A 44 0.38 4.94 3.42
N ASP A 45 -0.26 6.12 3.34
CA ASP A 45 -1.35 6.51 4.23
C ASP A 45 -2.57 5.60 4.08
N LEU A 46 -2.91 5.19 2.86
CA LEU A 46 -4.02 4.27 2.59
C LEU A 46 -3.73 2.87 3.13
N LEU A 47 -2.50 2.36 2.92
CA LEU A 47 -2.06 1.05 3.43
C LEU A 47 -1.97 1.03 4.96
N PHE A 48 -1.52 2.11 5.57
CA PHE A 48 -1.44 2.27 7.02
C PHE A 48 -2.84 2.25 7.67
N LYS A 49 -3.85 2.86 7.05
CA LYS A 49 -5.23 2.81 7.54
C LYS A 49 -5.82 1.39 7.54
N LEU A 50 -5.33 0.51 6.67
CA LEU A 50 -5.72 -0.89 6.61
C LEU A 50 -4.86 -1.80 7.50
N ASP A 51 -3.83 -1.27 8.17
CA ASP A 51 -2.98 -2.03 9.09
C ASP A 51 -3.67 -2.20 10.45
N GLY A 52 -4.54 -3.21 10.58
CA GLY A 52 -5.28 -3.45 11.81
C GLY A 52 -5.77 -4.89 11.96
N PRO A 53 -6.06 -5.33 13.20
CA PRO A 53 -6.43 -6.71 13.50
C PRO A 53 -7.75 -7.13 12.84
N GLU A 54 -8.71 -6.22 12.64
CA GLU A 54 -9.96 -6.52 11.94
C GLU A 54 -9.73 -6.90 10.47
N TYR A 55 -8.82 -6.22 9.79
CA TYR A 55 -8.44 -6.50 8.41
C TYR A 55 -7.63 -7.78 8.31
N ALA A 56 -6.65 -7.94 9.21
CA ALA A 56 -5.82 -9.14 9.27
C ALA A 56 -6.68 -10.41 9.46
N LYS A 57 -7.70 -10.36 10.32
CA LYS A 57 -8.62 -11.49 10.57
C LYS A 57 -9.38 -11.90 9.32
N ALA A 58 -9.79 -10.94 8.49
CA ALA A 58 -10.51 -11.22 7.24
C ALA A 58 -9.69 -12.07 6.26
N VAL A 59 -8.35 -12.00 6.33
CA VAL A 59 -7.43 -12.78 5.48
C VAL A 59 -6.74 -13.93 6.22
N GLY A 60 -7.33 -14.37 7.34
CA GLY A 60 -6.88 -15.57 8.04
C GLY A 60 -5.86 -15.34 9.16
N TYR A 61 -5.72 -14.11 9.66
CA TYR A 61 -5.04 -13.89 10.94
C TYR A 61 -5.75 -14.63 12.07
N SER A 62 -5.04 -15.55 12.71
CA SER A 62 -5.39 -16.12 14.00
C SER A 62 -4.22 -15.92 14.96
N GLU A 63 -4.48 -15.89 16.27
CA GLU A 63 -3.40 -15.80 17.27
C GLU A 63 -2.66 -17.14 17.45
N GLU A 64 -3.18 -18.22 16.87
CA GLU A 64 -2.70 -19.60 17.03
C GLU A 64 -1.90 -20.10 15.82
N ASP A 65 -2.04 -19.46 14.65
CA ASP A 65 -1.37 -19.85 13.41
C ASP A 65 -0.27 -18.87 12.98
N SER A 66 0.65 -19.36 12.15
CA SER A 66 1.67 -18.53 11.52
C SER A 66 1.04 -17.58 10.50
N PHE A 67 0.78 -16.35 10.92
CA PHE A 67 0.35 -15.26 10.06
C PHE A 67 1.50 -14.71 9.21
N SER A 68 1.29 -14.65 7.89
CA SER A 68 2.21 -14.01 6.96
C SER A 68 1.97 -12.49 6.92
N VAL A 69 2.89 -11.73 7.51
CA VAL A 69 2.83 -10.26 7.51
C VAL A 69 2.93 -9.67 6.10
N ASP A 70 3.67 -10.33 5.20
CA ASP A 70 3.83 -9.91 3.80
C ASP A 70 2.54 -10.16 3.02
N SER A 71 1.93 -11.34 3.18
CA SER A 71 0.65 -11.64 2.53
C SER A 71 -0.46 -10.67 2.96
N PHE A 72 -0.45 -10.22 4.22
CA PHE A 72 -1.37 -9.19 4.67
C PHE A 72 -1.05 -7.80 4.09
N LEU A 73 0.23 -7.42 4.00
CA LEU A 73 0.61 -6.19 3.27
C LEU A 73 0.11 -6.25 1.83
N TYR A 74 0.29 -7.37 1.14
CA TYR A 74 -0.11 -7.53 -0.25
C TYR A 74 -1.62 -7.55 -0.45
N SER A 75 -2.38 -8.06 0.52
CA SER A 75 -3.84 -7.93 0.52
C SER A 75 -4.29 -6.46 0.65
N ARG A 76 -3.59 -5.67 1.47
CA ARG A 76 -3.83 -4.23 1.59
C ARG A 76 -3.51 -3.50 0.28
N VAL A 77 -2.43 -3.89 -0.39
CA VAL A 77 -2.09 -3.39 -1.73
C VAL A 77 -3.18 -3.73 -2.74
N SER A 78 -3.61 -4.99 -2.83
CA SER A 78 -4.71 -5.40 -3.71
C SER A 78 -6.03 -4.68 -3.40
N THR A 79 -6.26 -4.27 -2.15
CA THR A 79 -7.41 -3.44 -1.78
C THR A 79 -7.35 -2.05 -2.42
N VAL A 80 -6.17 -1.44 -2.50
CA VAL A 80 -5.95 -0.15 -3.16
C VAL A 80 -6.04 -0.29 -4.68
N GLU A 81 -5.46 -1.36 -5.25
CA GLU A 81 -5.49 -1.64 -6.71
C GLU A 81 -6.92 -1.81 -7.25
N LYS A 82 -7.84 -2.35 -6.45
CA LYS A 82 -9.27 -2.47 -6.80
C LYS A 82 -10.00 -1.13 -6.82
N GLY A 83 -9.30 -0.03 -6.52
CA GLY A 83 -9.75 1.33 -6.72
C GLY A 83 -10.53 1.91 -5.54
N LYS A 84 -10.77 3.22 -5.63
CA LYS A 84 -11.34 4.05 -4.55
C LYS A 84 -12.59 3.45 -3.91
N LYS A 85 -13.56 3.05 -4.73
CA LYS A 85 -14.85 2.56 -4.23
C LYS A 85 -14.70 1.28 -3.41
N PHE A 86 -13.84 0.36 -3.85
CA PHE A 86 -13.58 -0.89 -3.15
C PHE A 86 -12.76 -0.65 -1.87
N TYR A 87 -11.74 0.20 -1.94
CA TYR A 87 -10.97 0.61 -0.76
C TYR A 87 -11.88 1.10 0.37
N TYR A 88 -12.79 2.04 0.06
CA TYR A 88 -13.70 2.58 1.08
C TYR A 88 -14.77 1.57 1.53
N SER A 89 -15.17 0.61 0.70
CA SER A 89 -16.07 -0.46 1.16
C SER A 89 -15.39 -1.43 2.13
N VAL A 90 -14.08 -1.67 1.98
CA VAL A 90 -13.27 -2.42 2.94
C VAL A 90 -13.08 -1.62 4.24
N ILE A 91 -12.86 -0.29 4.16
CA ILE A 91 -12.82 0.56 5.35
C ILE A 91 -14.12 0.45 6.16
N GLU A 92 -15.27 0.46 5.49
CA GLU A 92 -16.59 0.31 6.12
C GLU A 92 -16.86 -1.12 6.61
N ASN A 93 -16.35 -2.13 5.91
CA ASN A 93 -16.51 -3.54 6.25
C ASN A 93 -15.21 -4.33 6.02
N PRO A 94 -14.37 -4.50 7.07
CA PRO A 94 -13.10 -5.21 6.99
C PRO A 94 -13.19 -6.64 6.43
N GLU A 95 -14.33 -7.32 6.57
CA GLU A 95 -14.54 -8.68 6.02
C GLU A 95 -14.48 -8.74 4.48
N GLN A 96 -14.58 -7.58 3.80
CA GLN A 96 -14.43 -7.49 2.35
C GLN A 96 -12.98 -7.50 1.88
N MET A 97 -12.01 -7.44 2.79
CA MET A 97 -10.59 -7.46 2.43
C MET A 97 -10.29 -8.71 1.58
N PRO A 98 -9.68 -8.56 0.39
CA PRO A 98 -9.47 -9.67 -0.51
C PRO A 98 -8.35 -10.59 -0.01
N ALA A 99 -8.52 -11.90 -0.22
CA ALA A 99 -7.43 -12.86 -0.03
C ALA A 99 -6.41 -12.84 -1.19
N ASP A 100 -6.75 -12.20 -2.32
CA ASP A 100 -5.82 -11.94 -3.42
C ASP A 100 -4.68 -11.04 -2.93
N THR A 101 -3.50 -11.21 -3.51
CA THR A 101 -2.27 -10.49 -3.11
C THR A 101 -1.57 -9.92 -4.34
N SER A 102 -1.04 -8.71 -4.19
CA SER A 102 -0.16 -8.02 -5.14
C SER A 102 0.82 -7.17 -4.36
N GLU A 103 2.00 -6.91 -4.93
CA GLU A 103 2.97 -5.97 -4.37
C GLU A 103 3.28 -4.82 -5.32
N ASP A 104 2.68 -4.79 -6.51
CA ASP A 104 3.14 -3.97 -7.63
C ASP A 104 3.09 -2.47 -7.32
N LEU A 105 2.03 -2.00 -6.65
CA LEU A 105 1.92 -0.58 -6.28
C LEU A 105 3.05 -0.08 -5.38
N LEU A 106 3.70 -0.95 -4.59
CA LEU A 106 4.76 -0.56 -3.66
C LEU A 106 5.99 0.02 -4.38
N TYR A 107 6.17 -0.32 -5.65
CA TYR A 107 7.34 0.09 -6.43
C TYR A 107 7.06 1.25 -7.39
N VAL A 108 5.79 1.56 -7.66
CA VAL A 108 5.37 2.53 -8.69
C VAL A 108 6.00 3.90 -8.52
N ALA A 109 6.03 4.46 -7.31
CA ALA A 109 6.60 5.79 -7.09
C ALA A 109 8.12 5.82 -7.34
N LYS A 110 8.82 4.78 -6.87
CA LYS A 110 10.25 4.60 -7.11
C LYS A 110 10.53 4.46 -8.60
N ASP A 111 9.82 3.57 -9.28
CA ASP A 111 10.05 3.29 -10.71
C ASP A 111 9.74 4.52 -11.58
N ALA A 112 8.68 5.26 -11.26
CA ALA A 112 8.35 6.52 -11.93
C ALA A 112 9.43 7.58 -11.73
N TYR A 113 10.04 7.64 -10.54
CA TYR A 113 11.15 8.54 -10.26
C TYR A 113 12.43 8.13 -11.00
N THR A 114 12.76 6.84 -11.01
CA THR A 114 13.88 6.31 -11.78
C THR A 114 13.71 6.63 -13.25
N GLN A 115 12.54 6.34 -13.83
CA GLN A 115 12.22 6.67 -15.22
C GLN A 115 12.32 8.18 -15.51
N LYS A 116 11.85 9.02 -14.59
CA LYS A 116 11.87 10.48 -14.75
C LYS A 116 13.28 11.06 -14.72
N THR A 117 14.12 10.56 -13.82
CA THR A 117 15.38 11.23 -13.44
C THR A 117 16.63 10.51 -13.96
N GLY A 118 16.48 9.24 -14.37
CA GLY A 118 17.58 8.35 -14.70
C GLY A 118 18.41 7.91 -13.48
N LYS A 119 17.88 8.09 -12.27
CA LYS A 119 18.55 7.81 -10.99
C LYS A 119 17.92 6.62 -10.29
N GLU A 120 18.75 5.70 -9.83
CA GLU A 120 18.32 4.51 -9.08
C GLU A 120 18.21 4.76 -7.57
N ASP A 121 18.80 5.85 -7.07
CA ASP A 121 18.75 6.27 -5.67
C ASP A 121 17.39 6.88 -5.32
N TRP A 122 16.51 6.05 -4.77
CA TRP A 122 15.27 6.49 -4.13
C TRP A 122 15.52 6.83 -2.65
N GLU A 123 15.70 8.11 -2.36
CA GLU A 123 15.98 8.61 -1.02
C GLU A 123 14.73 9.16 -0.30
N TYR A 124 13.55 9.02 -0.89
CA TYR A 124 12.31 9.50 -0.28
C TYR A 124 11.79 8.51 0.75
N SER A 125 11.45 9.02 1.94
CA SER A 125 10.84 8.24 3.02
C SER A 125 9.49 8.88 3.38
N PRO A 126 8.37 8.15 3.24
CA PRO A 126 7.06 8.67 3.60
C PRO A 126 6.93 8.86 5.12
N LYS A 127 5.98 9.69 5.55
CA LYS A 127 5.77 9.99 6.98
C LYS A 127 5.31 8.80 7.81
N ARG A 128 4.62 7.86 7.16
CA ARG A 128 4.16 6.60 7.75
C ARG A 128 4.96 5.44 7.18
N LEU A 129 4.86 4.29 7.80
CA LEU A 129 5.42 3.03 7.30
C LEU A 129 4.25 2.10 6.99
N TYR A 130 4.19 1.57 5.77
CA TYR A 130 3.11 0.68 5.34
C TYR A 130 3.26 -0.74 5.88
N GLU A 131 4.43 -1.07 6.43
CA GLU A 131 4.72 -2.38 7.02
C GLU A 131 3.69 -2.77 8.10
N THR A 132 3.41 -4.07 8.19
CA THR A 132 2.43 -4.60 9.14
C THR A 132 2.84 -4.30 10.59
N TYR A 133 1.88 -3.95 11.44
CA TYR A 133 2.03 -3.54 12.85
C TYR A 133 2.55 -2.12 13.11
N PHE A 134 2.78 -1.31 12.07
CA PHE A 134 3.23 0.07 12.26
C PHE A 134 2.09 1.02 12.67
N ASN A 135 0.83 0.69 12.39
CA ASN A 135 -0.34 1.33 12.97
C ASN A 135 -0.61 0.79 14.38
N ARG A 136 0.29 1.13 15.31
CA ARG A 136 0.25 0.69 16.70
C ARG A 136 -1.04 1.06 17.43
N GLU A 137 -1.73 2.10 16.97
CA GLU A 137 -3.02 2.50 17.53
C GLU A 137 -4.11 1.46 17.20
N ALA A 138 -4.21 1.04 15.93
CA ALA A 138 -5.17 0.02 15.50
C ALA A 138 -4.89 -1.35 16.15
N TRP A 139 -3.63 -1.73 16.30
CA TRP A 139 -3.25 -3.00 16.93
C TRP A 139 -3.35 -3.03 18.46
N GLY A 140 -3.52 -1.87 19.10
CA GLY A 140 -3.56 -1.71 20.55
C GLY A 140 -2.18 -1.80 21.23
N LYS A 141 -2.07 -1.21 22.43
CA LYS A 141 -0.85 -1.29 23.26
C LYS A 141 -0.64 -2.71 23.78
N GLY A 142 0.02 -3.57 23.00
CA GLY A 142 0.32 -4.93 23.45
C GLY A 142 1.13 -5.83 22.51
N LYS A 143 1.27 -5.50 21.22
CA LYS A 143 2.13 -6.25 20.30
C LYS A 143 3.34 -5.39 19.92
N GLU A 144 4.27 -5.28 20.86
CA GLU A 144 5.65 -4.95 20.51
C GLU A 144 6.20 -6.16 19.75
N LEU A 145 6.26 -6.09 18.42
CA LEU A 145 7.32 -6.83 17.73
C LEU A 145 8.62 -6.22 18.23
N SER A 146 9.42 -7.03 18.93
CA SER A 146 10.72 -6.56 19.35
C SER A 146 11.52 -6.23 18.09
N ILE A 147 12.29 -5.14 18.12
CA ILE A 147 13.16 -4.75 17.00
C ILE A 147 14.08 -5.91 16.56
N LYS A 148 14.33 -6.88 17.45
CA LYS A 148 15.05 -8.12 17.14
C LYS A 148 14.33 -9.02 16.12
N GLU A 149 13.02 -9.16 16.20
CA GLU A 149 12.24 -10.02 15.29
C GLU A 149 12.15 -9.45 13.87
N PHE A 150 12.29 -8.13 13.72
CA PHE A 150 12.29 -7.45 12.42
C PHE A 150 13.66 -7.49 11.71
N ILE A 151 14.77 -7.60 12.47
CA ILE A 151 16.14 -7.59 11.92
C ILE A 151 16.65 -9.00 11.56
N GLU A 152 16.05 -10.06 12.11
CA GLU A 152 16.52 -11.45 11.93
C GLU A 152 15.76 -12.25 10.85
N ARG A 153 14.91 -11.61 10.04
CA ARG A 153 14.29 -12.19 8.83
C ARG A 153 14.93 -11.62 7.57
#